data_AF-A0A6V7UPY9-F1
#
_entry.id   AF-A0A6V7UPY9-F1
#
_cell.length_a   1.000
_cell.length_b   1.000
_cell.length_c   1.000
_cell.angle_alpha   90.00
_cell.angle_beta   90.00
_cell.angle_gamma   90.00
#
_symmetry.space_group_name_H-M   'P 1'
#
loop_
_entity.id
_entity.type
_entity.pdbx_description
1 polymer ?
#
loop_
_entity_poly.entity_id
_entity_poly.type
_entity_poly.pdbx_seq_one_letter_code
_entity_poly.pdbx_strand_id
1 'polypeptide(L)'
;MSSTTFICIICSEPLTPNNMFSISCGHVFHEDCMTQIISQKKYCPKCRKVATLRDVRQIHLDNVQIKSESNKIKLNVREPSGNITVLEKIKSSDTIELIKCMVEMKIGIPPDQHRLIYMGKQLEDDRTIAYYDIEDGATIHLIMRLKGC
;
A
#
# COMPACT_ATOMS: atom_id res chain seq x y z
N MET A 1 -1.58 13.72 11.16
CA MET A 1 -2.31 12.83 10.24
C MET A 1 -3.39 13.66 9.57
N SER A 2 -3.21 14.05 8.32
CA SER A 2 -4.21 14.85 7.60
C SER A 2 -5.32 13.92 7.13
N SER A 3 -6.32 13.70 7.98
CA SER A 3 -7.55 13.01 7.58
C SER A 3 -8.16 13.80 6.42
N THR A 4 -8.14 13.22 5.22
CA THR A 4 -8.74 13.85 4.06
C THR A 4 -10.25 13.74 4.22
N THR A 5 -10.88 14.81 4.72
CA THR A 5 -12.33 14.86 4.89
C THR A 5 -12.99 15.01 3.53
N PHE A 6 -13.90 14.11 3.16
CA PHE A 6 -14.74 14.29 1.98
C PHE A 6 -15.76 15.40 2.25
N ILE A 7 -15.87 16.37 1.35
CA ILE A 7 -16.73 17.55 1.50
C ILE A 7 -17.82 17.52 0.42
N CYS A 8 -19.05 17.82 0.81
CA CYS A 8 -20.15 18.01 -0.13
C CYS A 8 -19.98 19.32 -0.90
N ILE A 9 -20.00 19.27 -2.24
CA ILE A 9 -19.76 20.47 -3.08
C ILE A 9 -20.88 21.52 -2.97
N ILE A 10 -22.06 21.11 -2.50
CA ILE A 10 -23.28 21.92 -2.52
C ILE A 10 -23.36 22.78 -1.26
N CYS A 11 -23.14 22.19 -0.07
CA CYS A 11 -23.20 22.90 1.21
C CYS A 11 -21.81 23.19 1.82
N SER A 12 -20.73 22.64 1.25
CA SER A 12 -19.37 22.74 1.80
C SER A 12 -19.17 22.09 3.17
N GLU A 13 -20.12 21.25 3.62
CA GLU A 13 -20.01 20.50 4.87
C GLU A 13 -19.40 19.10 4.67
N PRO A 14 -18.77 18.51 5.71
CA PRO A 14 -18.26 17.14 5.68
C PRO A 14 -19.34 16.10 5.35
N LEU A 15 -18.98 15.14 4.50
CA LEU A 15 -19.78 13.94 4.26
C LEU A 15 -19.51 12.93 5.37
N THR A 16 -20.57 12.38 5.95
CA THR A 16 -20.50 11.31 6.96
C THR A 16 -20.99 9.99 6.37
N PRO A 17 -20.49 8.82 6.83
CA PRO A 17 -20.88 7.52 6.27
C PRO A 17 -22.40 7.29 6.22
N ASN A 18 -23.15 7.88 7.15
CA ASN A 18 -24.60 7.72 7.24
C ASN A 18 -25.38 8.65 6.29
N ASN A 19 -24.74 9.70 5.75
CA ASN A 19 -25.38 10.70 4.90
C ASN A 19 -24.60 10.91 3.59
N MET A 20 -24.16 9.80 2.99
CA MET A 20 -23.48 9.77 1.70
C MET A 20 -24.34 9.08 0.66
N PHE A 21 -24.72 9.84 -0.36
CA PHE A 21 -25.55 9.36 -1.45
C PHE A 21 -24.84 9.58 -2.77
N SER A 22 -24.84 8.54 -3.60
CA SER A 22 -24.32 8.57 -4.96
C SER A 22 -25.47 8.69 -5.96
N ILE A 23 -25.12 9.15 -7.16
CA ILE A 23 -25.96 9.04 -8.36
C ILE A 23 -25.29 8.20 -9.43
N SER A 24 -26.01 7.93 -10.52
CA SER A 24 -25.55 7.12 -11.65
C SER A 24 -24.18 7.52 -12.23
N CYS A 25 -23.75 8.77 -12.07
CA CYS A 25 -22.42 9.22 -12.49
C CYS A 25 -21.29 8.99 -11.47
N GLY A 26 -21.58 8.40 -10.30
CA GLY A 26 -20.62 8.11 -9.23
C GLY A 26 -20.25 9.30 -8.33
N HIS A 27 -20.83 10.48 -8.51
CA HIS A 27 -20.58 11.62 -7.62
C HIS A 27 -21.39 11.52 -6.35
N VAL A 28 -20.79 11.93 -5.23
CA VAL A 28 -21.33 11.77 -3.88
C VAL A 28 -21.70 13.12 -3.26
N PHE A 29 -22.87 13.19 -2.63
CA PHE A 29 -23.41 14.36 -1.94
C PHE A 29 -24.26 13.93 -0.74
N HIS A 30 -24.69 14.89 0.09
CA HIS A 30 -25.78 14.64 1.05
C HIS A 30 -27.11 14.41 0.33
N GLU A 31 -28.01 13.63 0.96
CA GLU A 31 -29.33 13.34 0.42
C GLU A 31 -30.10 14.62 0.08
N ASP A 32 -30.20 15.53 1.06
CA ASP A 32 -30.97 16.76 0.93
C ASP A 32 -30.39 17.70 -0.13
N CYS A 33 -29.06 17.85 -0.12
CA CYS A 33 -28.35 18.75 -1.03
C CYS A 33 -28.58 18.37 -2.50
N MET A 34 -28.61 17.08 -2.78
CA MET A 34 -28.76 16.56 -4.14
C MET A 34 -30.24 16.44 -4.56
N THR A 35 -31.12 15.98 -3.66
CA THR A 35 -32.53 15.73 -3.97
C THR A 35 -33.26 17.01 -4.38
N GLN A 36 -32.91 18.16 -3.79
CA GLN A 36 -33.42 19.47 -4.22
C GLN A 36 -33.07 19.79 -5.68
N ILE A 37 -31.83 19.51 -6.11
CA ILE A 37 -31.37 19.84 -7.47
C ILE A 37 -31.90 18.82 -8.49
N ILE A 38 -31.91 17.53 -8.14
CA ILE A 38 -32.34 16.47 -9.06
C ILE A 38 -33.85 16.51 -9.30
N SER A 39 -34.65 16.80 -8.27
CA SER A 39 -36.11 16.92 -8.40
C SER A 39 -36.52 18.05 -9.36
N GLN A 40 -35.81 19.18 -9.33
CA GLN A 40 -36.13 20.34 -10.16
C GLN A 40 -35.44 20.32 -11.52
N LYS A 41 -34.15 19.98 -11.56
CA LYS A 41 -33.29 20.20 -12.72
C LYS A 41 -32.80 18.92 -13.40
N LYS A 42 -33.02 17.76 -12.79
CA LYS A 42 -32.71 16.42 -13.37
C LYS A 42 -31.27 16.24 -13.88
N TYR A 43 -30.29 16.82 -13.19
CA TYR A 43 -28.87 16.67 -13.53
C TYR A 43 -27.96 16.57 -12.30
N CYS A 44 -26.78 15.98 -12.48
CA CYS A 44 -25.72 15.93 -11.47
C CYS A 44 -25.15 17.34 -11.19
N PRO A 45 -25.12 17.82 -9.93
CA PRO A 45 -24.55 19.13 -9.57
C PRO A 45 -23.06 19.29 -9.93
N LYS A 46 -22.29 18.19 -10.01
CA LYS A 46 -20.85 18.22 -10.33
C LYS A 46 -20.55 18.16 -11.83
N CYS A 47 -21.17 17.22 -12.56
CA CYS A 47 -20.81 16.95 -13.96
C CYS A 47 -21.93 17.15 -14.97
N ARG A 48 -23.12 17.60 -14.54
CA ARG A 48 -24.30 17.90 -15.37
C ARG A 48 -24.87 16.71 -16.17
N LYS A 49 -24.38 15.48 -15.96
CA LYS A 49 -25.01 14.27 -16.51
C LYS A 49 -26.46 14.19 -16.04
N VAL A 50 -27.36 13.76 -16.93
CA VAL A 50 -28.77 13.55 -16.59
C VAL A 50 -28.87 12.56 -15.44
N ALA A 51 -29.63 12.93 -14.41
CA ALA A 51 -29.84 12.14 -13.23
C ALA A 51 -31.26 12.36 -12.72
N THR A 52 -31.89 11.32 -12.22
CA THR A 52 -33.25 11.32 -11.67
C THR A 52 -33.22 10.82 -10.23
N LEU A 53 -34.33 11.00 -9.48
CA LEU A 53 -34.43 10.49 -8.11
C LEU A 53 -34.27 8.96 -8.03
N ARG A 54 -34.51 8.23 -9.13
CA ARG A 54 -34.29 6.78 -9.21
C ARG A 54 -32.81 6.39 -9.25
N ASP A 55 -31.95 7.33 -9.62
CA ASP A 55 -30.50 7.12 -9.69
C ASP A 55 -29.81 7.33 -8.33
N VAL A 56 -30.53 7.88 -7.35
CA VAL A 56 -30.00 8.18 -6.02
C VAL A 56 -29.88 6.89 -5.22
N ARG A 57 -28.67 6.60 -4.73
CA ARG A 57 -28.36 5.41 -3.94
C ARG A 57 -27.54 5.78 -2.72
N GLN A 58 -27.97 5.32 -1.54
CA GLN A 58 -27.16 5.42 -0.34
C GLN A 58 -25.90 4.57 -0.50
N ILE A 59 -24.75 5.11 -0.11
CA ILE A 59 -23.48 4.38 -0.09
C ILE A 59 -23.36 3.70 1.27
N HIS A 60 -23.30 2.37 1.27
CA HIS A 60 -22.88 1.62 2.45
C HIS A 60 -21.36 1.46 2.40
N LEU A 61 -20.66 2.06 3.37
CA LEU A 61 -19.23 1.86 3.54
C LEU A 61 -19.03 0.68 4.49
N ASP A 62 -18.73 -0.49 3.93
CA ASP A 62 -18.11 -1.54 4.72
C ASP A 62 -16.73 -1.04 5.16
N ASN A 63 -16.43 -1.14 6.46
CA ASN A 63 -15.10 -0.85 6.98
C ASN A 63 -14.10 -1.91 6.48
N VAL A 64 -13.73 -1.83 5.20
CA VAL A 64 -12.58 -2.53 4.65
C VAL A 64 -11.36 -1.85 5.22
N GLN A 65 -10.81 -2.41 6.30
CA GLN A 65 -9.50 -2.04 6.78
C GLN A 65 -8.46 -2.45 5.72
N ILE A 66 -8.22 -1.58 4.75
CA ILE A 66 -6.99 -1.64 3.97
C ILE A 66 -5.90 -1.33 4.98
N LYS A 67 -5.21 -2.37 5.50
CA LYS A 67 -4.04 -2.22 6.35
C LYS A 67 -2.93 -1.57 5.53
N SER A 68 -3.00 -0.25 5.35
CA SER A 68 -1.88 0.59 4.96
C SER A 68 -1.16 1.10 6.22
N GLU A 69 -1.13 0.28 7.27
CA GLU A 69 -0.12 0.43 8.29
C GLU A 69 1.13 -0.24 7.78
N SER A 70 2.22 0.50 7.85
CA SER A 70 3.57 0.11 7.49
C SER A 70 3.91 -1.27 8.07
N ASN A 71 3.63 -2.37 7.35
CA ASN A 71 4.18 -3.70 7.61
C ASN A 71 5.68 -3.65 7.29
N LYS A 72 6.39 -2.87 8.11
CA LYS A 72 7.83 -2.79 8.12
C LYS A 72 8.30 -4.00 8.88
N ILE A 73 8.84 -4.96 8.16
CA ILE A 73 9.50 -6.11 8.74
C ILE A 73 10.98 -5.79 8.98
N LYS A 74 11.57 -6.56 9.88
CA LYS A 74 13.00 -6.61 10.17
C LYS A 74 13.55 -7.91 9.64
N LEU A 75 14.74 -7.88 9.06
CA LEU A 75 15.44 -9.07 8.58
C LEU A 75 16.78 -9.20 9.29
N ASN A 76 17.12 -10.42 9.69
CA ASN A 76 18.41 -10.74 10.27
C ASN A 76 19.31 -11.30 9.17
N VAL A 77 20.42 -10.64 8.85
CA VAL A 77 21.40 -11.12 7.86
C VAL A 77 22.57 -11.74 8.61
N ARG A 78 22.74 -13.05 8.49
CA ARG A 78 23.87 -13.78 9.08
C ARG A 78 25.04 -13.79 8.11
N GLU A 79 26.14 -13.18 8.52
CA GLU A 79 27.39 -13.12 7.79
C GLU A 79 28.20 -14.43 7.93
N PRO A 80 29.13 -14.72 6.99
CA PRO A 80 30.04 -15.88 7.10
C PRO A 80 30.93 -15.86 8.35
N SER A 81 31.21 -14.67 8.88
CA SER A 81 31.94 -14.45 10.15
C SER A 81 31.17 -14.92 11.38
N GLY A 82 29.86 -15.18 11.24
CA GLY A 82 28.94 -15.50 12.35
C GLY A 82 28.20 -14.29 12.92
N ASN A 83 28.54 -13.07 12.49
CA ASN A 83 27.86 -11.85 12.91
C ASN A 83 26.45 -11.75 12.31
N ILE A 84 25.53 -11.10 13.02
CA ILE A 84 24.16 -10.87 12.56
C ILE A 84 23.94 -9.37 12.42
N THR A 85 23.63 -8.93 11.21
CA THR A 85 23.28 -7.56 10.88
C THR A 85 21.76 -7.45 10.71
N VAL A 86 21.11 -6.58 11.49
CA VAL A 86 19.65 -6.38 11.41
C VAL A 86 19.34 -5.32 10.37
N LEU A 87 18.51 -5.63 9.37
CA LEU A 87 17.93 -4.67 8.44
C LEU A 87 16.54 -4.26 8.93
N GLU A 88 16.24 -2.97 8.87
CA GLU A 88 14.96 -2.41 9.35
C GLU A 88 14.28 -1.62 8.23
N LYS A 89 12.99 -1.32 8.40
CA LYS A 89 12.16 -0.52 7.47
C LYS A 89 11.92 -1.19 6.12
N ILE A 90 11.93 -2.51 6.08
CA ILE A 90 11.71 -3.30 4.87
C ILE A 90 10.22 -3.61 4.72
N LYS A 91 9.67 -3.55 3.50
CA LYS A 91 8.29 -3.96 3.22
C LYS A 91 8.25 -5.32 2.56
N SER A 92 7.18 -6.08 2.76
CA SER A 92 6.97 -7.37 2.07
C SER A 92 6.93 -7.24 0.53
N SER A 93 6.60 -6.04 0.02
CA SER A 93 6.63 -5.70 -1.39
C SER A 93 8.02 -5.38 -1.96
N ASP A 94 9.03 -5.19 -1.11
CA ASP A 94 10.37 -4.84 -1.57
C ASP A 94 11.03 -6.03 -2.28
N THR A 95 11.85 -5.74 -3.29
CA THR A 95 12.57 -6.73 -4.08
C THR A 95 13.87 -7.17 -3.39
N ILE A 96 14.37 -8.35 -3.73
CA ILE A 96 15.65 -8.84 -3.22
C ILE A 96 16.81 -7.94 -3.67
N GLU A 97 16.74 -7.36 -4.86
CA GLU A 97 17.72 -6.36 -5.31
C GLU A 97 17.86 -5.20 -4.31
N LEU A 98 16.72 -4.64 -3.86
CA LEU A 98 16.73 -3.57 -2.85
C LEU A 98 17.34 -4.04 -1.53
N ILE A 99 17.08 -5.29 -1.12
CA ILE A 99 17.67 -5.87 0.09
C ILE A 99 19.18 -6.02 -0.03
N LYS A 100 19.70 -6.45 -1.18
CA LYS A 100 21.15 -6.50 -1.43
C LYS A 100 21.80 -5.12 -1.36
N CYS A 101 21.13 -4.09 -1.89
CA CYS A 101 21.59 -2.70 -1.74
C CYS A 101 21.61 -2.27 -0.26
N MET A 102 20.60 -2.62 0.53
CA MET A 102 20.60 -2.33 1.98
C MET A 102 21.72 -3.07 2.72
N VAL A 103 22.01 -4.31 2.33
CA VAL A 103 23.13 -5.09 2.84
C VAL A 103 24.46 -4.43 2.49
N GLU A 104 24.66 -4.01 1.24
CA GLU A 104 25.84 -3.27 0.80
C GLU A 104 26.03 -1.99 1.62
N MET A 105 24.96 -1.22 1.81
CA MET A 105 25.04 0.02 2.61
C MET A 105 25.45 -0.22 4.07
N LYS A 106 25.10 -1.38 4.66
CA LYS A 106 25.43 -1.68 6.05
C LYS A 106 26.76 -2.41 6.24
N ILE A 107 27.11 -3.31 5.33
CA ILE A 107 28.25 -4.23 5.47
C ILE A 107 29.39 -3.85 4.52
N GLY A 108 29.11 -3.04 3.48
CA GLY A 108 30.10 -2.58 2.50
C GLY A 108 30.43 -3.61 1.41
N ILE A 109 29.64 -4.68 1.27
CA ILE A 109 29.88 -5.76 0.30
C ILE A 109 28.97 -5.56 -0.92
N PRO A 110 29.52 -5.36 -2.12
CA PRO A 110 28.74 -5.18 -3.34
C PRO A 110 27.77 -6.34 -3.65
N PRO A 111 26.59 -6.08 -4.24
CA PRO A 111 25.58 -7.08 -4.60
C PRO A 111 26.07 -8.21 -5.49
N ASP A 112 27.03 -7.93 -6.38
CA ASP A 112 27.65 -8.90 -7.28
C ASP A 112 28.59 -9.89 -6.55
N GLN A 113 29.07 -9.49 -5.37
CA GLN A 113 30.03 -10.23 -4.55
C GLN A 113 29.38 -11.10 -3.47
N HIS A 114 28.06 -11.07 -3.33
CA HIS A 114 27.36 -11.90 -2.37
C HIS A 114 26.09 -12.55 -2.92
N ARG A 115 25.63 -13.57 -2.20
CA ARG A 115 24.34 -14.24 -2.41
C ARG A 115 23.60 -14.23 -1.09
N LEU A 116 22.29 -14.01 -1.16
CA LEU A 116 21.39 -14.16 -0.04
C LEU A 116 20.69 -15.52 -0.17
N ILE A 117 20.66 -16.29 0.92
CA ILE A 117 20.05 -17.61 0.97
C ILE A 117 19.02 -17.63 2.10
N TYR A 118 17.83 -18.09 1.79
CA TYR A 118 16.75 -18.30 2.75
C TYR A 118 16.14 -19.69 2.57
N MET A 119 15.99 -20.44 3.66
CA MET A 119 15.49 -21.82 3.63
C MET A 119 16.15 -22.71 2.55
N GLY A 120 17.48 -22.58 2.40
CA GLY A 120 18.25 -23.35 1.41
C GLY A 120 18.07 -22.91 -0.05
N LYS A 121 17.24 -21.89 -0.33
CA LYS A 121 17.07 -21.30 -1.66
C LYS A 121 17.86 -20.02 -1.79
N GLN A 122 18.61 -19.91 -2.89
CA GLN A 122 19.23 -18.65 -3.27
C GLN A 122 18.14 -17.66 -3.73
N LEU A 123 18.19 -16.45 -3.20
CA LEU A 123 17.24 -15.40 -3.53
C LEU A 123 17.59 -14.74 -4.87
N GLU A 124 16.58 -14.59 -5.72
CA GLU A 124 16.62 -13.94 -7.04
C GLU A 124 16.24 -12.46 -6.94
N ASP A 125 16.92 -11.61 -7.71
CA ASP A 125 16.81 -10.14 -7.62
C ASP A 125 15.42 -9.59 -7.96
N ASP A 126 14.75 -10.19 -8.94
CA ASP A 126 13.43 -9.78 -9.45
C ASP A 126 12.25 -10.25 -8.58
N ARG A 127 12.53 -11.00 -7.50
CA ARG A 127 11.51 -11.52 -6.59
C ARG A 127 11.35 -10.60 -5.38
N THR A 128 10.16 -10.61 -4.79
CA THR A 128 9.87 -9.85 -3.56
C THR A 128 10.06 -10.71 -2.32
N ILE A 129 10.11 -10.06 -1.16
CA ILE A 129 10.14 -10.74 0.14
C ILE A 129 8.89 -11.60 0.33
N ALA A 130 7.71 -11.08 -0.03
CA ALA A 130 6.45 -11.80 0.03
C ALA A 130 6.46 -13.07 -0.83
N TYR A 131 7.17 -13.08 -1.96
CA TYR A 131 7.25 -14.26 -2.83
C TYR A 131 7.94 -15.46 -2.15
N TYR A 132 8.86 -15.19 -1.21
CA TYR A 132 9.57 -16.22 -0.46
C TYR A 132 8.95 -16.49 0.92
N ASP A 133 7.79 -15.91 1.22
CA ASP A 133 7.13 -15.99 2.53
C ASP A 133 8.08 -15.63 3.69
N ILE A 134 8.96 -14.64 3.47
CA ILE A 134 9.91 -14.20 4.48
C ILE A 134 9.18 -13.34 5.52
N GLU A 135 9.11 -13.84 6.75
CA GLU A 135 8.44 -13.20 7.87
C GLU A 135 9.31 -12.17 8.60
N ASP A 136 8.67 -11.38 9.48
CA ASP A 136 9.37 -10.47 10.39
C ASP A 136 10.33 -11.23 11.32
N GLY A 137 11.56 -10.75 11.42
CA GLY A 137 12.63 -11.38 12.20
C GLY A 137 13.28 -12.60 11.54
N ALA A 138 12.90 -12.94 10.30
CA ALA A 138 13.51 -14.05 9.56
C ALA A 138 15.03 -13.87 9.40
N THR A 139 15.76 -14.99 9.40
CA THR A 139 17.22 -15.00 9.21
C THR A 139 17.59 -15.41 7.79
N ILE A 140 18.30 -14.54 7.08
CA ILE A 140 18.85 -14.75 5.74
C ILE A 140 20.37 -14.96 5.89
N HIS A 141 20.89 -15.99 5.23
CA HIS A 141 22.32 -16.29 5.22
C HIS A 141 22.99 -15.56 4.06
N LEU A 142 24.02 -14.78 4.37
CA LEU A 142 24.88 -14.13 3.38
C LEU A 142 26.07 -15.04 3.07
N ILE A 143 26.32 -15.30 1.79
CA ILE A 143 27.48 -16.06 1.31
C ILE A 143 28.26 -15.21 0.32
N MET A 144 29.58 -15.14 0.53
CA MET A 144 30.51 -14.46 -0.37
C MET A 144 30.74 -15.27 -1.65
N ARG A 145 30.80 -14.59 -2.79
CA ARG A 145 31.35 -15.15 -4.02
C ARG A 145 32.85 -14.85 -4.07
N LEU A 146 33.67 -15.87 -4.26
CA LEU A 146 35.08 -15.66 -4.58
C LEU A 146 35.16 -15.15 -6.03
N LYS A 147 35.79 -13.99 -6.24
CA LYS A 147 36.23 -13.60 -7.59
C LYS A 147 37.38 -14.51 -7.95
N GLY A 148 37.28 -15.20 -9.09
CA GLY A 148 38.47 -15.80 -9.71
C GLY A 148 39.40 -14.66 -10.10
N CYS A 149 40.59 -14.65 -9.51
CA CYS A 149 41.68 -13.76 -9.89
C CYS A 149 42.35 -14.22 -11.19
#